data_AF-A0A447T603-F1
#
_entry.id   AF-A0A447T603-F1
#
_cell.length_a   1.000
_cell.length_b   1.000
_cell.length_c   1.000
_cell.angle_alpha   90.00
_cell.angle_beta   90.00
_cell.angle_gamma   90.00
#
_symmetry.space_group_name_H-M   'P 1'
#
loop_
_entity.id
_entity.type
_entity.pdbx_description
1 polymer ?
#
loop_
_entity_poly.entity_id
_entity_poly.type
_entity_poly.pdbx_seq_one_letter_code
_entity_poly.pdbx_strand_id
1 'polypeptide(L)'
;MIAATDYIRNYADQIRAYVPGRYVVLGTDGFGRSDSRANLRSFFEVDRYHVALAALSALARDGKIDGAKVAEAIAKYGIKTDKLPSWKV
;
A
#
# COMPACT_ATOMS: atom_id res chain seq x y z
N MET A 1 -5.51 6.85 8.72
CA MET A 1 -6.45 6.02 7.93
C MET A 1 -5.74 5.46 6.71
N ILE A 2 -6.04 4.22 6.34
CA ILE A 2 -5.53 3.56 5.13
C ILE A 2 -6.73 3.30 4.20
N ALA A 3 -6.63 3.73 2.94
CA ALA A 3 -7.61 3.41 1.90
C ALA A 3 -6.93 2.58 0.80
N ALA A 4 -7.62 1.54 0.33
CA ALA A 4 -7.16 0.72 -0.78
C ALA A 4 -8.34 0.48 -1.72
N THR A 5 -8.16 0.78 -3.01
CA THR A 5 -9.19 0.58 -4.03
C THR A 5 -8.61 -0.18 -5.21
N ASP A 6 -9.49 -0.81 -6.01
CA ASP A 6 -9.10 -1.43 -7.29
C ASP A 6 -8.98 -0.38 -8.43
N TYR A 7 -8.97 0.92 -8.10
CA TYR A 7 -8.72 2.04 -9.00
C TYR A 7 -7.36 2.69 -8.69
N ILE A 8 -6.90 3.58 -9.57
CA ILE A 8 -5.71 4.40 -9.32
C ILE A 8 -5.86 5.18 -8.00
N ARG A 9 -4.74 5.46 -7.33
CA ARG A 9 -4.71 6.17 -6.04
C ARG A 9 -5.51 7.46 -6.06
N ASN A 10 -5.47 8.21 -7.18
CA ASN A 10 -6.19 9.47 -7.33
C ASN A 10 -7.69 9.35 -7.01
N TYR A 11 -8.32 8.20 -7.28
CA TYR A 11 -9.73 7.99 -6.98
C TYR A 11 -10.04 8.17 -5.48
N ALA A 12 -9.31 7.50 -4.60
CA ALA A 12 -9.50 7.63 -3.17
C ALA A 12 -8.81 8.87 -2.58
N ASP A 13 -7.83 9.45 -3.30
CA ASP A 13 -7.13 10.66 -2.87
C ASP A 13 -7.98 11.93 -2.97
N GLN A 14 -9.04 11.93 -3.79
CA GLN A 14 -10.00 13.03 -3.95
C GLN A 14 -10.57 13.56 -2.63
N ILE A 15 -10.71 12.71 -1.60
CA ILE A 15 -11.27 13.10 -0.31
C ILE A 15 -10.22 13.54 0.72
N ARG A 16 -8.92 13.57 0.37
CA ARG A 16 -7.82 13.81 1.32
C ARG A 16 -8.01 15.07 2.16
N ALA A 17 -8.51 16.16 1.57
CA ALA A 17 -8.72 17.43 2.25
C ALA A 17 -9.78 17.35 3.37
N TYR A 18 -10.69 16.37 3.30
CA TYR A 18 -11.79 16.19 4.25
C TYR A 18 -11.48 15.13 5.32
N VAL A 19 -10.38 14.38 5.17
CA VAL A 19 -9.99 13.33 6.13
C VAL A 19 -8.96 13.90 7.11
N PRO A 20 -9.28 13.97 8.42
CA PRO A 20 -8.33 14.49 9.40
C PRO A 20 -7.15 13.53 9.60
N GLY A 21 -5.96 14.11 9.77
CA GLY A 21 -4.73 13.39 10.09
C GLY A 21 -4.10 12.65 8.90
N ARG A 22 -3.27 11.65 9.19
CA ARG A 22 -2.53 10.91 8.15
C ARG A 22 -3.48 10.03 7.34
N TYR A 23 -3.52 10.27 6.04
CA TYR A 23 -4.26 9.49 5.05
C TYR A 23 -3.31 8.86 4.02
N VAL A 24 -3.25 7.53 4.00
CA VAL A 24 -2.41 6.75 3.07
C VAL A 24 -3.32 6.03 2.10
N VAL A 25 -3.03 6.15 0.80
CA VAL A 25 -3.84 5.58 -0.28
C VAL A 25 -3.01 4.56 -1.06
N LEU A 26 -3.58 3.37 -1.23
CA LEU A 26 -3.10 2.31 -2.12
C LEU A 26 -4.06 2.22 -3.31
N GLY A 27 -3.53 2.00 -4.50
CA GLY A 27 -4.31 1.97 -5.73
C GLY A 27 -3.54 1.32 -6.87
N THR A 28 -4.27 1.00 -7.94
CA THR A 28 -3.82 0.21 -9.08
C THR A 28 -3.23 1.07 -10.20
N ASP A 29 -2.34 2.02 -9.85
CA ASP A 29 -1.65 2.88 -10.81
C ASP A 29 -0.78 2.06 -11.77
N GLY A 30 -0.87 2.33 -13.07
CA GLY A 30 -0.10 1.64 -14.11
C GLY A 30 -0.99 0.86 -15.08
N PHE A 31 -0.36 0.14 -16.02
CA PHE A 31 -1.08 -0.64 -17.02
C PHE A 31 -1.55 -1.99 -16.44
N GLY A 32 -2.73 -2.42 -16.89
CA GLY A 32 -3.25 -3.75 -16.62
C GLY A 32 -2.39 -4.83 -17.27
N ARG A 33 -2.43 -6.04 -16.70
CA ARG A 33 -1.79 -7.23 -17.25
C ARG A 33 -2.61 -8.48 -16.94
N SER A 34 -2.41 -9.53 -17.72
CA SER A 34 -3.12 -10.81 -17.53
C SER A 34 -2.41 -11.65 -16.48
N ASP A 35 -3.07 -11.90 -15.36
CA ASP A 35 -2.62 -12.80 -14.28
C ASP A 35 -3.81 -13.13 -13.37
N SER A 36 -3.62 -13.99 -12.37
CA SER A 36 -4.62 -14.25 -11.33
C SER A 36 -4.91 -12.99 -10.49
N ARG A 37 -6.12 -12.90 -9.94
CA ARG A 37 -6.52 -11.77 -9.06
C ARG A 37 -5.57 -11.60 -7.87
N ALA A 38 -5.11 -12.70 -7.28
CA ALA A 38 -4.17 -12.66 -6.15
C ALA A 38 -2.84 -12.03 -6.57
N ASN A 39 -2.27 -12.46 -7.70
CA ASN A 39 -1.02 -11.93 -8.21
C ASN A 39 -1.14 -10.47 -8.64
N LEU A 40 -2.26 -10.08 -9.26
CA LEU A 40 -2.50 -8.69 -9.63
C LEU A 40 -2.62 -7.77 -8.43
N ARG A 41 -3.37 -8.16 -7.39
CA ARG A 41 -3.50 -7.34 -6.17
C ARG A 41 -2.17 -7.20 -5.43
N SER A 42 -1.35 -8.26 -5.44
CA SER A 42 0.00 -8.18 -4.89
C SER A 42 0.90 -7.30 -5.76
N PHE A 43 0.79 -7.40 -7.08
CA PHE A 43 1.56 -6.57 -8.01
C PHE A 43 1.26 -5.08 -7.90
N PHE A 44 -0.02 -4.72 -7.78
CA PHE A 44 -0.47 -3.34 -7.58
C PHE A 44 -0.39 -2.89 -6.11
N GLU A 45 0.09 -3.76 -5.21
CA GLU A 45 0.30 -3.41 -3.80
C GLU A 45 -1.02 -3.03 -3.06
N VAL A 46 -2.14 -3.66 -3.45
CA VAL A 46 -3.49 -3.46 -2.88
C VAL A 46 -4.05 -4.70 -2.18
N ASP A 47 -3.21 -5.70 -1.94
CA ASP A 47 -3.59 -6.88 -1.15
C ASP A 47 -3.56 -6.62 0.36
N ARG A 48 -4.00 -7.61 1.14
CA ARG A 48 -4.08 -7.53 2.61
C ARG A 48 -2.72 -7.28 3.28
N TYR A 49 -1.63 -7.76 2.71
CA TYR A 49 -0.30 -7.63 3.29
C TYR A 49 0.24 -6.21 3.10
N HIS A 50 0.00 -5.62 1.93
CA HIS A 50 0.35 -4.23 1.66
C HIS A 50 -0.50 -3.25 2.48
N VAL A 51 -1.79 -3.53 2.69
CA VAL A 51 -2.63 -2.75 3.61
C VAL A 51 -2.09 -2.80 5.05
N ALA A 52 -1.72 -3.99 5.54
CA ALA A 52 -1.13 -4.14 6.88
C ALA A 52 0.21 -3.41 6.99
N LEU A 53 1.08 -3.53 5.99
CA LEU A 53 2.36 -2.83 5.94
C LEU A 53 2.19 -1.31 5.94
N ALA A 54 1.24 -0.79 5.14
CA ALA A 54 0.92 0.64 5.10
C ALA A 54 0.43 1.15 6.45
N ALA A 55 -0.39 0.37 7.17
CA ALA A 55 -0.84 0.69 8.52
C ALA A 55 0.33 0.74 9.53
N LEU A 56 1.20 -0.27 9.54
CA LEU A 56 2.37 -0.30 10.42
C LEU A 56 3.33 0.84 10.11
N SER A 57 3.61 1.11 8.83
CA SER A 57 4.46 2.21 8.39
C SER A 57 3.88 3.57 8.82
N ALA A 58 2.55 3.75 8.72
CA ALA A 58 1.87 4.96 9.20
C ALA A 58 2.03 5.13 10.72
N LEU A 59 1.83 4.06 11.50
CA LEU A 59 2.01 4.09 12.96
C LEU A 59 3.47 4.40 13.36
N ALA A 60 4.44 3.83 12.66
CA ALA A 60 5.85 4.06 12.93
C ALA A 60 6.24 5.53 12.65
N ARG A 61 5.74 6.11 11.55
CA ARG A 61 5.93 7.53 11.21
C ARG A 61 5.28 8.49 12.20
N ASP A 62 4.23 8.05 12.86
CA ASP A 62 3.56 8.79 13.93
C ASP A 62 4.20 8.53 15.31
N GLY A 63 5.30 7.77 15.38
CA GLY A 63 6.02 7.46 16.62
C GLY A 63 5.29 6.50 17.56
N LYS A 64 4.21 5.84 17.09
CA LYS A 64 3.38 4.96 17.92
C LYS A 64 3.93 3.56 18.07
N ILE A 65 4.79 3.13 17.15
CA ILE A 65 5.48 1.85 17.17
C ILE A 65 6.92 2.02 16.68
N ASP A 66 7.79 1.06 17.00
CA ASP A 66 9.15 1.00 16.45
C ASP A 66 9.13 0.64 14.95
N GLY A 67 9.99 1.31 14.16
CA GLY A 67 10.23 0.99 12.77
C GLY A 67 10.69 -0.46 12.53
N ALA A 68 11.32 -1.11 13.52
CA ALA A 68 11.66 -2.52 13.48
C ALA A 68 10.45 -3.42 13.22
N LYS A 69 9.24 -3.04 13.69
CA LYS A 69 8.00 -3.77 13.43
C LYS A 69 7.57 -3.71 11.96
N VAL A 70 7.93 -2.65 11.25
CA VAL A 70 7.71 -2.54 9.81
C VAL A 70 8.63 -3.50 9.06
N ALA A 71 9.91 -3.57 9.44
CA ALA A 71 10.87 -4.51 8.86
C ALA A 71 10.47 -5.97 9.11
N GLU A 72 10.01 -6.30 10.33
CA GLU A 72 9.48 -7.63 10.68
C GLU A 72 8.30 -8.01 9.78
N ALA A 73 7.37 -7.08 9.52
CA ALA A 73 6.22 -7.32 8.65
C ALA A 73 6.62 -7.54 7.18
N ILE A 74 7.59 -6.77 6.66
CA ILE A 74 8.12 -6.94 5.30
C ILE A 74 8.66 -8.37 5.14
N ALA A 75 9.49 -8.82 6.08
CA ALA A 75 10.05 -10.17 6.07
C ALA A 75 8.97 -11.24 6.20
N LYS A 76 8.05 -11.09 7.17
CA LYS A 76 6.98 -12.04 7.44
C LYS A 76 6.03 -12.24 6.25
N TYR A 77 5.74 -11.18 5.51
CA TYR A 77 4.83 -11.22 4.36
C TYR A 77 5.52 -11.43 3.02
N GLY A 78 6.86 -11.48 2.98
CA GLY A 78 7.62 -11.68 1.74
C GLY A 78 7.45 -10.53 0.75
N ILE A 79 7.29 -9.29 1.25
CA ILE A 79 7.10 -8.11 0.40
C ILE A 79 8.45 -7.69 -0.20
N LYS A 80 8.49 -7.57 -1.53
CA LYS A 80 9.69 -7.14 -2.26
C LYS A 80 9.78 -5.62 -2.27
N THR A 81 10.79 -5.07 -1.60
CA THR A 81 10.99 -3.61 -1.48
C THR A 81 11.84 -3.00 -2.61
N ASP A 82 12.49 -3.84 -3.40
CA ASP A 82 13.41 -3.49 -4.49
C ASP A 82 12.73 -3.48 -5.88
N LYS A 83 11.42 -3.74 -5.93
CA LYS A 83 10.65 -3.80 -7.17
C LYS A 83 10.35 -2.38 -7.71
N LEU A 84 10.33 -2.25 -9.03
CA LEU A 84 9.79 -1.06 -9.68
C LEU A 84 8.29 -0.89 -9.35
N PRO A 85 7.83 0.35 -9.08
CA PRO A 85 6.41 0.60 -8.88
C PRO A 85 5.62 0.29 -10.15
N SER A 86 4.36 -0.14 -10.00
CA SER A 86 3.52 -0.65 -11.10
C SER A 86 3.30 0.32 -12.27
N TRP A 87 3.46 1.63 -12.07
CA TRP A 87 3.36 2.66 -13.11
C TRP A 87 4.69 2.98 -13.82
N LYS A 88 5.77 2.30 -13.48
CA LYS A 88 7.07 2.37 -14.15
C LYS A 88 7.47 1.05 -14.84
N VAL A 89 6.61 0.04 -14.76
CA VAL A 89 6.76 -1.26 -15.42
C VAL A 89 6.12 -1.21 -16.80
#